data_AF-A0A937LLQ2-F1
#
_entry.id   AF-A0A937LLQ2-F1
#
_cell.length_a   1.000
_cell.length_b   1.000
_cell.length_c   1.000
_cell.angle_alpha   90.00
_cell.angle_beta   90.00
_cell.angle_gamma   90.00
#
_symmetry.space_group_name_H-M   'P 1'
#
loop_
_entity.id
_entity.type
_entity.pdbx_description
1 polymer ?
#
loop_
_entity_poly.entity_id
_entity_poly.type
_entity_poly.pdbx_seq_one_letter_code
_entity_poly.pdbx_strand_id
1 'polypeptide(L)'
;MHYIENVILASRSRASVSSDILSGCLNPMEPRMSSVMDSCESQPNFTSYVSCIKTNYKRNPSASTVRSLIAQLNSINEDYENGSISEIKARAAARIAYDDTVGEGNARQAANAAASYRAPMTCTTYGNTKNCY
;
A
#
# COMPACT_ATOMS: atom_id res chain seq x y z
N MET A 1 -53.26 -13.44 35.08
CA MET A 1 -53.26 -12.47 33.96
C MET A 1 -53.19 -13.23 32.65
N HIS A 2 -53.82 -12.65 31.64
CA HIS A 2 -54.37 -13.17 30.39
C HIS A 2 -53.56 -14.12 29.48
N TYR A 3 -54.38 -14.91 28.77
CA TYR A 3 -54.18 -15.76 27.60
C TYR A 3 -53.86 -15.00 26.29
N ILE A 4 -53.28 -15.74 25.33
CA ILE A 4 -53.62 -15.82 23.87
C ILE A 4 -53.07 -14.80 22.84
N GLU A 5 -52.44 -15.41 21.82
CA GLU A 5 -52.40 -15.20 20.36
C GLU A 5 -52.38 -13.79 19.73
N ASN A 6 -51.55 -13.64 18.69
CA ASN A 6 -51.94 -13.30 17.29
C ASN A 6 -50.63 -13.22 16.47
N VAL A 7 -50.29 -14.09 15.51
CA VAL A 7 -50.93 -14.47 14.23
C VAL A 7 -50.85 -13.36 13.15
N ILE A 8 -50.25 -13.75 12.01
CA ILE A 8 -50.38 -13.22 10.62
C ILE A 8 -49.48 -12.05 10.17
N LEU A 9 -48.46 -12.43 9.40
CA LEU A 9 -48.27 -12.16 7.97
C LEU A 9 -48.96 -10.90 7.39
N ALA A 10 -48.19 -9.87 7.00
CA ALA A 10 -48.61 -8.91 5.98
C ALA A 10 -47.41 -8.35 5.21
N SER A 11 -47.21 -8.94 4.03
CA SER A 11 -46.70 -8.36 2.78
C SER A 11 -46.28 -6.88 2.81
N ARG A 12 -44.98 -6.63 2.62
CA ARG A 12 -44.52 -5.41 1.92
C ARG A 12 -43.52 -5.78 0.85
N SER A 13 -44.03 -5.80 -0.37
CA SER A 13 -43.31 -5.61 -1.62
C SER A 13 -42.38 -4.40 -1.49
N ARG A 14 -41.07 -4.65 -1.52
CA ARG A 14 -40.09 -3.67 -1.99
C ARG A 14 -39.26 -4.36 -3.04
N ALA A 15 -39.44 -3.91 -4.28
CA ALA A 15 -38.53 -4.14 -5.37
C ALA A 15 -37.12 -3.75 -4.91
N SER A 16 -36.30 -4.74 -4.55
CA SER A 16 -34.86 -4.56 -4.47
C SER A 16 -34.35 -4.75 -5.89
N VAL A 17 -34.20 -3.60 -6.55
CA VAL A 17 -33.51 -3.39 -7.81
C VAL A 17 -32.29 -4.32 -7.86
N SER A 18 -32.25 -5.18 -8.89
CA SER A 18 -31.03 -5.85 -9.30
C SER A 18 -29.94 -4.80 -9.41
N SER A 19 -29.13 -4.71 -8.37
CA SER A 19 -27.85 -4.03 -8.43
C SER A 19 -26.94 -5.02 -9.14
N ASP A 20 -27.05 -5.05 -10.46
CA ASP A 20 -25.95 -5.42 -11.33
C ASP A 20 -24.83 -4.41 -11.03
N ILE A 21 -24.13 -4.65 -9.91
CA ILE A 21 -22.93 -3.94 -9.54
C ILE A 21 -21.92 -4.33 -10.60
N LEU A 22 -21.73 -3.40 -11.53
CA LEU A 22 -20.57 -3.19 -12.38
C LEU A 22 -19.32 -3.89 -11.81
N SER A 23 -19.18 -5.17 -12.14
CA SER A 23 -17.97 -5.96 -11.94
C SER A 23 -16.99 -5.57 -13.05
N GLY A 24 -16.52 -4.33 -12.99
CA GLY A 24 -15.67 -3.72 -13.97
C GLY A 24 -14.57 -2.93 -13.30
N CYS A 25 -13.37 -3.52 -13.26
CA CYS A 25 -12.09 -2.86 -13.03
C CYS A 25 -11.77 -2.36 -11.60
N LEU A 26 -11.88 -3.22 -10.59
CA LEU A 26 -11.09 -3.05 -9.35
C LEU A 26 -10.20 -4.28 -9.21
N ASN A 27 -9.14 -4.36 -10.01
CA ASN A 27 -7.97 -5.09 -9.53
C ASN A 27 -7.46 -4.28 -8.33
N PRO A 28 -7.55 -4.78 -7.08
CA PRO A 28 -6.98 -4.06 -5.96
C PRO A 28 -5.50 -3.88 -6.28
N MET A 29 -5.08 -2.64 -6.47
CA MET A 29 -3.67 -2.35 -6.71
C MET A 29 -2.92 -2.85 -5.47
N GLU A 30 -2.03 -3.83 -5.66
CA GLU A 30 -1.25 -4.39 -4.56
C GLU A 30 -0.64 -3.27 -3.71
N PRO A 31 -0.73 -3.37 -2.36
CA PRO A 31 -0.40 -2.26 -1.48
C PRO A 31 1.07 -1.86 -1.61
N ARG A 32 1.33 -0.57 -1.40
CA ARG A 32 2.71 -0.06 -1.31
C ARG A 32 3.36 -0.58 -0.03
N MET A 33 4.69 -0.69 -0.04
CA MET A 33 5.44 -1.21 1.11
C MET A 33 5.18 -0.39 2.39
N SER A 34 5.11 0.94 2.30
CA SER A 34 4.75 1.79 3.44
C SER A 34 3.41 1.40 4.06
N SER A 35 2.37 1.24 3.23
CA SER A 35 1.04 0.84 3.68
C SER A 35 1.04 -0.54 4.35
N VAL A 36 1.84 -1.49 3.86
CA VAL A 36 1.98 -2.80 4.49
C VAL A 36 2.66 -2.66 5.85
N MET A 37 3.78 -1.92 5.92
CA MET A 37 4.49 -1.68 7.19
C MET A 37 3.58 -1.00 8.22
N ASP A 38 2.78 -0.02 7.81
CA ASP A 38 1.83 0.69 8.68
C ASP A 38 0.74 -0.27 9.20
N SER A 39 0.19 -1.11 8.33
CA SER A 39 -0.82 -2.12 8.74
C SER A 39 -0.27 -3.14 9.73
N CYS A 40 1.02 -3.44 9.64
CA CYS A 40 1.69 -4.39 10.52
C CYS A 40 2.12 -3.78 11.86
N GLU A 41 2.03 -2.47 12.08
CA GLU A 41 2.49 -1.85 13.34
C GLU A 41 1.77 -2.39 14.58
N SER A 42 0.51 -2.79 14.43
CA SER A 42 -0.33 -3.40 15.47
C SER A 42 0.14 -4.78 15.96
N GLN A 43 1.13 -5.39 15.30
CA GLN A 43 1.66 -6.69 15.72
C GLN A 43 2.31 -6.60 17.11
N PRO A 44 2.18 -7.65 17.94
CA PRO A 44 2.52 -7.59 19.37
C PRO A 44 4.02 -7.51 19.66
N ASN A 45 4.88 -7.90 18.72
CA ASN A 45 6.33 -7.84 18.85
C ASN A 45 6.99 -7.65 17.48
N PHE A 46 8.30 -7.40 17.47
CA PHE A 46 9.03 -7.10 16.26
C PHE A 46 9.13 -8.30 15.29
N THR A 47 9.28 -9.53 15.79
CA THR A 47 9.27 -10.74 14.96
C THR A 47 7.95 -10.90 14.21
N SER A 48 6.81 -10.71 14.89
CA SER A 48 5.47 -10.73 14.29
C SER A 48 5.29 -9.59 13.28
N TYR A 49 5.84 -8.40 13.56
CA TYR A 49 5.87 -7.28 12.63
C TYR A 49 6.60 -7.63 11.33
N VAL A 50 7.82 -8.18 11.41
CA VAL A 50 8.61 -8.58 10.23
C VAL A 50 7.90 -9.70 9.44
N SER A 51 7.35 -10.68 10.14
CA SER A 51 6.58 -11.77 9.52
C SER A 51 5.34 -11.25 8.78
N CYS A 52 4.61 -10.31 9.39
CA CYS A 52 3.46 -9.64 8.78
C CYS A 52 3.85 -8.94 7.46
N ILE A 53 4.97 -8.20 7.44
CA ILE A 53 5.43 -7.49 6.23
C ILE A 53 5.74 -8.47 5.10
N LYS A 54 6.52 -9.53 5.38
CA LYS A 54 6.89 -10.55 4.40
C LYS A 54 5.66 -11.27 3.82
N THR A 55 4.65 -11.48 4.66
CA THR A 55 3.43 -12.19 4.27
C THR A 55 2.51 -11.32 3.42
N ASN A 56 2.35 -10.04 3.77
CA ASN A 56 1.34 -9.16 3.16
C ASN A 56 1.85 -8.37 1.94
N TYR A 57 3.16 -8.19 1.76
CA TYR A 57 3.68 -7.48 0.59
C TYR A 57 3.76 -8.36 -0.66
N LYS A 58 2.99 -8.02 -1.71
CA LYS A 58 2.93 -8.77 -2.98
C LYS A 58 3.30 -7.99 -4.25
N ARG A 59 3.35 -6.65 -4.18
CA ARG A 59 3.43 -5.77 -5.35
C ARG A 59 4.67 -5.98 -6.24
N ASN A 60 5.83 -6.30 -5.66
CA ASN A 60 7.05 -6.69 -6.38
C ASN A 60 8.11 -7.28 -5.42
N PRO A 61 7.94 -8.54 -4.95
CA PRO A 61 8.83 -9.10 -3.94
C PRO A 61 10.28 -9.33 -4.42
N SER A 62 10.51 -9.39 -5.73
CA SER A 62 11.84 -9.63 -6.31
C SER A 62 12.66 -8.37 -6.58
N ALA A 63 12.07 -7.17 -6.41
CA ALA A 63 12.78 -5.91 -6.55
C ALA A 63 14.04 -5.86 -5.65
N SER A 64 15.15 -5.32 -6.16
CA SER A 64 16.41 -5.22 -5.40
C SER A 64 16.24 -4.43 -4.10
N THR A 65 15.51 -3.31 -4.14
CA THR A 65 15.22 -2.47 -2.97
C THR A 65 14.40 -3.21 -1.93
N VAL A 66 13.41 -4.01 -2.36
CA VAL A 66 12.59 -4.83 -1.45
C VAL A 66 13.42 -5.94 -0.82
N ARG A 67 14.24 -6.66 -1.60
CA ARG A 67 15.13 -7.69 -1.05
C ARG A 67 16.13 -7.10 -0.05
N SER A 68 16.66 -5.91 -0.33
CA SER A 68 17.53 -5.16 0.57
C SER A 68 16.82 -4.83 1.89
N LEU A 69 15.58 -4.32 1.82
CA LEU A 69 14.76 -4.06 3.01
C LEU A 69 14.55 -5.33 3.83
N ILE A 70 14.12 -6.43 3.19
CA ILE A 70 13.87 -7.69 3.90
C ILE A 70 15.14 -8.24 4.57
N ALA A 71 16.31 -8.11 3.93
CA ALA A 71 17.58 -8.49 4.52
C ALA A 71 17.91 -7.65 5.77
N GLN A 72 17.72 -6.33 5.71
CA GLN A 72 17.93 -5.45 6.86
C GLN A 72 16.93 -5.75 8.00
N LEU A 73 15.65 -5.99 7.68
CA LEU A 73 14.65 -6.39 8.67
C LEU A 73 15.00 -7.72 9.35
N ASN A 74 15.62 -8.67 8.63
CA ASN A 74 16.11 -9.92 9.24
C ASN A 74 17.24 -9.66 10.22
N SER A 75 18.22 -8.82 9.85
CA SER A 75 19.33 -8.45 10.73
C SER A 75 18.84 -7.76 12.00
N ILE A 76 17.91 -6.81 11.87
CA ILE A 76 17.31 -6.11 13.01
C ILE A 76 16.52 -7.10 13.89
N ASN A 77 15.84 -8.07 13.27
CA ASN A 77 15.11 -9.09 14.00
C ASN A 77 16.03 -10.01 14.79
N GLU A 78 17.18 -10.38 14.22
CA GLU A 78 18.21 -11.13 14.93
C GLU A 78 18.76 -10.35 16.13
N ASP A 79 19.06 -9.06 15.97
CA ASP A 79 19.49 -8.20 17.08
C ASP A 79 18.42 -8.08 18.18
N TYR A 80 17.15 -8.02 17.79
CA TYR A 80 16.02 -7.98 18.72
C TYR A 80 15.83 -9.31 19.46
N GLU A 81 15.85 -10.44 18.75
CA GLU A 81 15.69 -11.78 19.34
C GLU A 81 16.86 -12.12 20.27
N ASN A 82 18.06 -11.63 19.97
CA ASN A 82 19.23 -11.72 20.84
C ASN A 82 19.21 -10.72 22.01
N GLY A 83 18.20 -9.86 22.11
CA GLY A 83 18.07 -8.85 23.17
C GLY A 83 19.09 -7.71 23.08
N SER A 84 19.80 -7.57 21.96
CA SER A 84 20.79 -6.51 21.75
C SER A 84 20.14 -5.14 21.55
N ILE A 85 18.90 -5.12 21.06
CA ILE A 85 18.08 -3.92 20.91
C ILE A 85 16.68 -4.11 21.51
N SER A 86 16.11 -3.02 22.03
CA SER A 86 14.71 -3.03 22.50
C SER A 86 13.74 -2.98 21.32
N GLU A 87 12.48 -3.35 21.57
CA GLU A 87 11.42 -3.31 20.54
C GLU A 87 11.26 -1.93 19.90
N ILE A 88 11.29 -0.86 20.71
CA ILE A 88 11.18 0.52 20.21
C ILE A 88 12.33 0.83 19.23
N LYS A 89 13.56 0.41 19.58
CA LYS A 89 14.74 0.59 18.71
C LYS A 89 14.62 -0.23 17.43
N ALA A 90 14.14 -1.47 17.51
CA ALA A 90 13.94 -2.34 16.36
C ALA A 90 12.92 -1.73 15.37
N ARG A 91 11.79 -1.21 15.88
CA ARG A 91 10.77 -0.53 15.04
C ARG A 91 11.30 0.75 14.40
N ALA A 92 12.04 1.57 15.14
CA ALA A 92 12.67 2.75 14.59
C ALA A 92 13.70 2.39 13.50
N ALA A 93 14.55 1.39 13.75
CA ALA A 93 15.51 0.90 12.78
C ALA A 93 14.84 0.34 11.51
N ALA A 94 13.69 -0.33 11.64
CA ALA A 94 12.91 -0.80 10.49
C ALA A 94 12.40 0.35 9.60
N ARG A 95 12.02 1.50 10.19
CA ARG A 95 11.61 2.68 9.43
C ARG A 95 12.77 3.34 8.71
N ILE A 96 13.92 3.45 9.37
CA ILE A 96 15.16 3.91 8.75
C ILE A 96 15.55 3.00 7.57
N ALA A 97 15.52 1.68 7.79
CA ALA A 97 15.79 0.68 6.75
C ALA A 97 14.84 0.82 5.55
N TYR A 98 13.56 1.13 5.78
CA TYR A 98 12.61 1.41 4.71
C TYR A 98 13.00 2.65 3.91
N ASP A 99 13.32 3.75 4.59
CA ASP A 99 13.70 5.00 3.95
C ASP A 99 14.98 4.85 3.12
N ASP A 100 15.99 4.15 3.64
CA ASP A 100 17.28 3.90 2.98
C ASP A 100 17.22 2.92 1.80
N THR A 101 16.11 2.20 1.62
CA THR A 101 15.98 1.17 0.58
C THR A 101 14.85 1.46 -0.39
N VAL A 102 13.61 1.22 0.04
CA VAL A 102 12.41 1.38 -0.79
C VAL A 102 12.05 2.86 -0.90
N GLY A 103 12.19 3.64 0.17
CA GLY A 103 11.98 5.08 0.18
C GLY A 103 12.88 5.81 -0.81
N GLU A 104 14.20 5.63 -0.69
CA GLU A 104 15.20 6.21 -1.58
C GLU A 104 15.02 5.74 -3.02
N GLY A 105 14.77 4.44 -3.24
CA GLY A 105 14.50 3.89 -4.57
C GLY A 105 13.29 4.55 -5.25
N ASN A 106 12.21 4.77 -4.50
CA ASN A 106 11.02 5.47 -5.00
C ASN A 106 11.31 6.95 -5.28
N ALA A 107 12.05 7.63 -4.40
CA ALA A 107 12.42 9.04 -4.58
C ALA A 107 13.29 9.23 -5.84
N ARG A 108 14.26 8.34 -6.07
CA ARG A 108 15.11 8.36 -7.27
C ARG A 108 14.31 8.10 -8.54
N GLN A 109 13.36 7.18 -8.52
CA GLN A 109 12.45 6.95 -9.66
C GLN A 109 11.59 8.18 -9.95
N ALA A 110 11.03 8.82 -8.92
CA ALA A 110 10.25 10.03 -9.07
C ALA A 110 11.08 11.19 -9.63
N ALA A 111 12.31 11.38 -9.15
CA ALA A 111 13.24 12.38 -9.65
C ALA A 111 13.60 12.15 -11.13
N ASN A 112 13.87 10.90 -11.53
CA ASN A 112 14.14 10.55 -12.92
C ASN A 112 12.91 10.76 -13.82
N ALA A 113 11.71 10.42 -13.33
CA ALA A 113 10.47 10.66 -14.06
C ALA A 113 10.24 12.17 -14.27
N ALA A 114 10.44 12.98 -13.23
CA ALA A 114 10.35 14.43 -13.31
C ALA A 114 11.41 15.02 -14.26
N ALA A 115 12.66 14.55 -14.21
CA ALA A 115 13.72 15.00 -15.10
C ALA A 115 13.47 14.59 -16.58
N SER A 116 12.83 13.44 -16.80
CA SER A 116 12.45 12.97 -18.14
C SER A 116 11.21 13.65 -18.71
N TYR A 117 10.45 14.39 -17.89
CA TYR A 117 9.27 15.11 -18.35
C TYR A 117 9.69 16.30 -19.20
N ARG A 118 9.51 16.16 -20.52
CA ARG A 118 9.47 17.30 -21.45
C ARG A 118 8.02 17.72 -21.61
N ALA A 119 7.71 18.97 -21.26
CA ALA A 119 6.42 19.56 -21.61
C ALA A 119 6.20 19.41 -23.13
N PRO A 120 4.99 19.03 -23.59
CA PRO A 120 4.72 18.96 -25.01
C PRO A 120 4.88 20.37 -25.61
N MET A 121 5.78 20.53 -26.60
CA MET A 121 5.88 21.77 -27.37
C MET A 121 4.55 21.98 -28.09
N THR A 122 3.88 23.06 -27.73
CA THR A 122 2.71 23.55 -28.46
C THR A 122 3.20 24.41 -29.61
N CYS A 123 2.96 23.96 -30.83
CA CYS A 123 3.22 24.78 -32.01
C CYS A 123 1.92 25.37 -32.53
N THR A 124 1.85 26.69 -32.60
CA THR A 124 0.74 27.41 -33.24
C THR A 124 1.21 28.01 -34.55
N THR A 125 0.40 27.86 -35.59
CA THR A 125 0.66 28.44 -36.92
C THR A 125 -0.24 29.65 -37.12
N TYR A 126 0.37 30.81 -37.38
CA TYR A 126 -0.32 32.04 -37.78
C TYR A 126 0.17 32.43 -39.18
N GLY A 127 -0.70 32.26 -40.18
CA GLY A 127 -0.31 32.45 -41.58
C GLY A 127 0.80 31.49 -42.00
N ASN A 128 1.93 32.02 -42.49
CA ASN A 128 3.12 31.24 -42.87
C ASN A 128 4.13 31.05 -41.72
N THR A 129 3.84 31.57 -40.52
CA THR A 129 4.78 31.52 -39.39
C THR A 129 4.35 30.46 -38.40
N LYS A 130 5.27 29.56 -38.02
CA LYS A 130 5.05 28.53 -37.00
C LYS A 130 5.88 28.88 -35.75
N ASN A 131 5.19 29.19 -34.66
CA ASN A 131 5.82 29.44 -33.36
C ASN A 131 5.60 28.23 -32.47
N CYS A 132 6.68 27.67 -31.92
CA CYS A 132 6.62 26.57 -30.96
C CYS A 132 7.07 27.09 -29.59
N TYR A 133 6.25 26.85 -28.57
CA TYR A 133 6.49 27.20 -27.18
C TYR A 133 6.13 26.02 -26.27
#